data_AF-A0A285EBI1-F1
#
_entry.id   AF-A0A285EBI1-F1
#
_cell.length_a   1.000
_cell.length_b   1.000
_cell.length_c   1.000
_cell.angle_alpha   90.00
_cell.angle_beta   90.00
_cell.angle_gamma   90.00
#
_symmetry.space_group_name_H-M   'P 1'
#
loop_
_entity.id
_entity.type
_entity.pdbx_description
1 polymer ?
#
loop_
_entity_poly.entity_id
_entity_poly.type
_entity_poly.pdbx_seq_one_letter_code
_entity_poly.pdbx_strand_id
1 'polypeptide(L)'
;MFEAIVPRGPASDVPPEVTDRSRQSGPAPVPAHHTHWARPDIAGDVLAAARDPRAAPPREIRIRPELYQRLLADLAPGDRAAVVEHGALGGLAGVPLVVDRELPGCPGFEVVRALPSAPHAPAWPAAGGPSHAAAA
;
A
#
# COMPACT_ATOMS: atom_id res chain seq x y z
N MET A 1 45.54 -47.88 -20.43
CA MET A 1 45.28 -49.12 -21.19
C MET A 1 44.03 -48.90 -22.02
N PHE A 2 44.15 -49.17 -23.32
CA PHE A 2 43.17 -48.99 -24.38
C PHE A 2 42.19 -50.18 -24.48
N GLU A 3 40.98 -49.93 -25.01
CA GLU A 3 40.16 -50.70 -25.98
C GLU A 3 40.08 -52.25 -25.85
N ALA A 4 39.00 -52.98 -26.14
CA ALA A 4 37.68 -52.77 -26.76
C ALA A 4 36.90 -54.11 -26.64
N ILE A 5 35.61 -54.13 -27.00
CA ILE A 5 35.01 -55.04 -28.02
C ILE A 5 33.47 -54.85 -28.04
N VAL A 6 32.98 -54.40 -29.19
CA VAL A 6 31.58 -54.38 -29.69
C VAL A 6 31.45 -55.53 -30.71
N PRO A 7 30.28 -56.17 -30.95
CA PRO A 7 29.44 -55.82 -32.14
C PRO A 7 27.92 -56.10 -31.93
N ARG A 8 26.97 -55.23 -32.37
CA ARG A 8 26.33 -55.08 -33.71
C ARG A 8 25.09 -55.98 -33.96
N GLY A 9 23.93 -55.37 -34.26
CA GLY A 9 22.77 -56.05 -34.86
C GLY A 9 21.49 -55.19 -34.95
N PRO A 10 20.84 -54.98 -36.13
CA PRO A 10 19.88 -53.88 -36.39
C PRO A 10 18.40 -54.30 -36.61
N ALA A 11 17.53 -53.28 -36.78
CA ALA A 11 16.24 -53.25 -37.51
C ALA A 11 15.05 -54.05 -36.90
N SER A 12 14.07 -53.33 -36.34
CA SER A 12 12.78 -52.95 -36.98
C SER A 12 11.78 -54.10 -37.10
N ASP A 13 10.75 -54.06 -36.27
CA ASP A 13 9.40 -54.45 -36.63
C ASP A 13 8.43 -53.36 -36.11
N VAL A 14 7.80 -52.66 -37.04
CA VAL A 14 6.72 -51.66 -36.89
C VAL A 14 5.72 -52.08 -37.97
N PRO A 15 4.37 -52.20 -37.78
CA PRO A 15 3.42 -51.08 -37.52
C PRO A 15 2.05 -51.54 -36.91
N PRO A 16 0.88 -50.84 -37.04
CA PRO A 16 0.53 -49.42 -37.19
C PRO A 16 -0.46 -48.89 -36.09
N GLU A 17 -0.47 -47.57 -35.92
CA GLU A 17 -1.67 -46.70 -35.82
C GLU A 17 -2.93 -47.19 -35.06
N VAL A 18 -3.15 -46.67 -33.84
CA VAL A 18 -4.48 -46.19 -33.41
C VAL A 18 -4.28 -44.89 -32.64
N THR A 19 -4.86 -43.82 -33.17
CA THR A 19 -5.10 -42.54 -32.48
C THR A 19 -5.60 -42.78 -31.05
N ASP A 20 -4.92 -42.20 -30.06
CA ASP A 20 -5.67 -41.56 -28.98
C ASP A 20 -5.09 -40.18 -28.67
N ARG A 21 -5.97 -39.20 -28.87
CA ARG A 21 -5.74 -37.78 -28.78
C ARG A 21 -5.86 -37.32 -27.34
N SER A 22 -5.35 -38.10 -26.39
CA SER A 22 -5.25 -37.70 -24.99
C SER A 22 -4.10 -36.72 -24.84
N ARG A 23 -4.40 -35.46 -25.21
CA ARG A 23 -3.88 -34.29 -24.53
C ARG A 23 -3.65 -34.70 -23.08
N GLN A 24 -2.40 -34.64 -22.62
CA GLN A 24 -2.14 -34.61 -21.19
C GLN A 24 -2.94 -33.42 -20.64
N SER A 25 -4.16 -33.69 -20.20
CA SER A 25 -4.80 -32.97 -19.12
C SER A 25 -4.00 -33.30 -17.87
N GLY A 26 -2.75 -32.83 -17.83
CA GLY A 26 -2.16 -32.46 -16.57
C GLY A 26 -3.14 -31.46 -15.93
N PRO A 27 -3.43 -31.56 -14.64
CA PRO A 27 -4.31 -30.60 -13.99
C PRO A 27 -3.80 -29.21 -14.37
N ALA A 28 -4.68 -28.38 -14.92
CA ALA A 28 -4.37 -26.98 -15.16
C ALA A 28 -3.68 -26.44 -13.90
N PRO A 29 -2.61 -25.62 -14.01
CA PRO A 29 -2.00 -25.00 -12.84
C PRO A 29 -3.14 -24.35 -12.07
N VAL A 30 -3.48 -24.96 -10.92
CA VAL A 30 -4.46 -24.40 -10.01
C VAL A 30 -3.98 -22.98 -9.76
N PRO A 31 -4.83 -21.95 -9.95
CA PRO A 31 -4.42 -20.59 -9.68
C PRO A 31 -3.83 -20.60 -8.28
N ALA A 32 -2.55 -20.22 -8.17
CA ALA A 32 -1.85 -20.15 -6.91
C ALA A 32 -2.79 -19.45 -5.95
N HIS A 33 -3.15 -20.13 -4.85
CA HIS A 33 -4.09 -19.61 -3.87
C HIS A 33 -3.67 -18.17 -3.61
N HIS A 34 -4.52 -17.22 -4.01
CA HIS A 34 -4.25 -15.82 -3.73
C HIS A 34 -4.06 -15.78 -2.21
N THR A 35 -2.88 -15.41 -1.72
CA THR A 35 -2.67 -15.21 -0.28
C THR A 35 -3.38 -13.92 0.11
N HIS A 36 -4.72 -13.94 0.10
CA HIS A 36 -5.58 -12.83 0.53
C HIS A 36 -5.66 -12.73 2.06
N TRP A 37 -5.01 -13.67 2.76
CA TRP A 37 -4.90 -13.73 4.22
C TRP A 37 -3.51 -13.32 4.72
N ALA A 38 -2.85 -12.38 4.05
CA ALA A 38 -1.71 -11.73 4.67
C ALA A 38 -2.15 -11.13 6.01
N ARG A 39 -1.29 -11.26 7.02
CA ARG A 39 -1.54 -10.68 8.35
C ARG A 39 -1.79 -9.17 8.18
N PRO A 40 -2.77 -8.57 8.90
CA PRO A 40 -3.06 -7.13 8.76
C PRO A 40 -1.79 -6.29 8.97
N ASP A 41 -1.44 -5.46 7.99
CA ASP A 41 -0.29 -4.54 8.08
C ASP A 41 -0.78 -3.18 8.57
N ILE A 42 -0.90 -3.04 9.89
CA ILE A 42 -1.43 -1.83 10.53
C ILE A 42 -0.61 -0.60 10.14
N ALA A 43 0.72 -0.72 10.07
CA ALA A 43 1.59 0.38 9.70
C ALA A 43 1.38 0.77 8.24
N GLY A 44 1.33 -0.22 7.34
CA GLY A 44 1.04 -0.04 5.93
C GLY A 44 -0.31 0.63 5.67
N ASP A 45 -1.36 0.18 6.36
CA ASP A 45 -2.71 0.74 6.23
C ASP A 45 -2.78 2.21 6.67
N VAL A 46 -2.17 2.54 7.81
CA VAL A 46 -2.11 3.93 8.31
C VAL A 46 -1.31 4.82 7.35
N LEU A 47 -0.17 4.34 6.86
CA LEU A 47 0.67 5.08 5.90
C LEU A 47 -0.05 5.28 4.57
N ALA A 48 -0.73 4.25 4.06
CA ALA A 48 -1.50 4.32 2.82
C ALA A 48 -2.63 5.34 2.92
N ALA A 49 -3.39 5.32 4.03
CA ALA A 49 -4.43 6.30 4.28
C ALA A 49 -3.86 7.72 4.38
N ALA A 50 -2.78 7.93 5.14
CA ALA A 50 -2.19 9.26 5.32
C ALA A 50 -1.62 9.86 4.02
N ARG A 51 -1.05 9.02 3.15
CA ARG A 51 -0.40 9.41 1.89
C ARG A 51 -1.34 9.59 0.70
N ASP A 52 -2.67 9.54 0.88
CA ASP A 52 -3.62 9.78 -0.20
C ASP A 52 -3.30 11.11 -0.93
N PRO A 53 -2.83 11.06 -2.20
CA PRO A 53 -2.39 12.25 -2.93
C PRO A 53 -3.56 13.16 -3.34
N ARG A 54 -4.80 12.67 -3.23
CA ARG A 54 -6.01 13.43 -3.54
C ARG A 54 -6.58 14.15 -2.33
N ALA A 55 -6.05 13.86 -1.13
CA ALA A 55 -6.51 14.45 0.11
C ALA A 55 -5.56 15.56 0.60
N ALA A 56 -6.07 16.44 1.47
CA ALA A 56 -5.25 17.46 2.10
C ALA A 56 -4.10 16.84 2.94
N PRO A 57 -2.98 17.55 3.13
CA PRO A 57 -1.86 17.05 3.91
C PRO A 57 -2.30 16.61 5.32
N PRO A 58 -1.83 15.44 5.81
CA PRO A 58 -2.10 15.01 7.16
C PRO A 58 -1.42 15.95 8.16
N ARG A 59 -2.15 16.35 9.20
CA ARG A 59 -1.65 17.17 10.31
C ARG A 59 -1.37 16.32 11.55
N GLU A 60 -2.15 15.28 11.77
CA GLU A 60 -2.10 14.42 12.95
C GLU A 60 -2.74 13.08 12.62
N ILE A 61 -2.26 12.00 13.23
CA ILE A 61 -2.90 10.69 13.17
C ILE A 61 -3.33 10.33 14.58
N ARG A 62 -4.61 10.04 14.75
CA ARG A 62 -5.15 9.54 16.01
C ARG A 62 -5.28 8.03 15.95
N ILE A 63 -4.93 7.34 17.02
CA ILE A 63 -4.97 5.88 17.09
C ILE A 63 -5.48 5.42 18.45
N ARG A 64 -6.36 4.40 18.47
CA ARG A 64 -6.79 3.81 19.74
C ARG A 64 -5.63 3.15 20.47
N PRO A 65 -5.62 3.14 21.81
CA PRO A 65 -4.54 2.50 22.57
C PRO A 65 -4.30 1.04 22.18
N GLU A 66 -5.36 0.27 21.94
CA GLU A 66 -5.27 -1.15 21.61
C GLU A 66 -4.65 -1.37 20.23
N LEU A 67 -4.95 -0.48 19.28
CA LEU A 67 -4.35 -0.52 17.95
C LEU A 67 -2.90 -0.03 17.98
N TYR A 68 -2.59 0.97 18.82
CA TYR A 68 -1.24 1.45 19.05
C TYR A 68 -0.33 0.35 19.64
N GLN A 69 -0.81 -0.43 20.61
CA GLN A 69 -0.04 -1.56 21.15
C GLN A 69 0.23 -2.63 20.09
N ARG A 70 -0.76 -2.93 19.23
CA ARG A 70 -0.58 -3.88 18.12
C ARG A 70 0.42 -3.36 17.08
N LEU A 71 0.33 -2.07 16.74
CA LEU A 71 1.29 -1.39 15.87
C LEU A 71 2.72 -1.54 16.42
N LEU A 72 2.95 -1.22 17.70
CA LEU A 72 4.29 -1.36 18.30
C LEU A 72 4.80 -2.81 18.35
N ALA A 73 3.90 -3.79 18.42
CA ALA A 73 4.26 -5.21 18.40
C ALA A 73 4.65 -5.70 16.99
N ASP A 74 4.14 -5.05 15.95
CA ASP A 74 4.39 -5.43 14.55
C ASP A 74 5.59 -4.70 13.92
N LEU A 75 6.02 -3.58 14.50
CA LEU A 75 7.17 -2.82 14.03
C LEU A 75 8.50 -3.49 14.37
N ALA A 76 9.49 -3.33 13.47
CA ALA A 76 10.87 -3.65 13.75
C ALA A 76 11.39 -2.79 14.92
N PRO A 77 12.37 -3.25 15.71
CA PRO A 77 12.84 -2.52 16.89
C PRO A 77 13.26 -1.07 16.65
N GLY A 78 13.88 -0.79 15.48
CA GLY A 78 14.28 0.57 15.09
C GLY A 78 13.08 1.49 14.81
N ASP A 79 12.09 1.01 14.07
CA ASP A 79 10.88 1.77 13.76
C ASP A 79 10.00 1.96 15.00
N ARG A 80 9.96 0.94 15.87
CA ARG A 80 9.30 1.04 17.18
C ARG A 80 9.95 2.13 18.04
N ALA A 81 11.27 2.20 18.10
CA ALA A 81 11.97 3.24 18.85
C ALA A 81 11.62 4.64 18.29
N ALA A 82 11.60 4.81 16.97
CA ALA A 82 11.19 6.06 16.35
C ALA A 82 9.75 6.47 16.71
N VAL A 83 8.80 5.53 16.72
CA VAL A 83 7.41 5.81 17.13
C VAL A 83 7.35 6.18 18.61
N VAL A 84 8.08 5.50 19.49
CA VAL A 84 8.05 5.77 20.94
C VAL A 84 8.73 7.10 21.29
N GLU A 85 9.86 7.41 20.66
CA GLU A 85 10.68 8.58 20.98
C GLU A 85 10.19 9.86 20.28
N HIS A 86 9.73 9.73 19.03
CA HIS A 86 9.33 10.88 18.21
C HIS A 86 7.82 10.99 18.02
N GLY A 87 7.05 9.99 18.45
CA GLY A 87 5.62 9.97 18.26
C GLY A 87 5.24 10.01 16.78
N ALA A 88 6.06 9.46 15.88
CA ALA A 88 5.85 9.54 14.45
C ALA A 88 6.12 8.20 13.77
N LEU A 89 5.25 7.82 12.83
CA LEU A 89 5.44 6.65 11.98
C LEU A 89 6.43 6.98 10.85
N GLY A 90 7.46 6.12 10.70
CA GLY A 90 8.47 6.25 9.65
C GLY A 90 7.84 6.47 8.28
N GLY A 91 8.24 7.54 7.59
CA GLY A 91 7.70 7.89 6.28
C GLY A 91 6.59 8.96 6.27
N LEU A 92 6.16 9.47 7.42
CA LEU A 92 5.33 10.68 7.57
C LEU A 92 6.05 11.71 8.45
N ALA A 93 7.18 12.22 7.95
CA ALA A 93 8.00 13.16 8.70
C ALA A 93 7.16 14.36 9.19
N GLY A 94 7.13 14.56 10.51
CA GLY A 94 6.44 15.68 11.15
C GLY A 94 4.94 15.50 11.40
N VAL A 95 4.35 14.32 11.10
CA VAL A 95 2.95 14.03 11.45
C VAL A 95 2.90 13.32 12.80
N PRO A 96 2.43 13.96 13.88
CA PRO A 96 2.31 13.34 15.19
C PRO A 96 1.27 12.21 15.19
N LEU A 97 1.61 11.13 15.89
CA LEU A 97 0.76 10.01 16.23
C LEU A 97 0.27 10.19 17.66
N VAL A 98 -1.04 10.39 17.82
CA VAL A 98 -1.70 10.70 19.09
C VAL A 98 -2.56 9.52 19.49
N VAL A 99 -2.41 9.05 20.73
CA VAL A 99 -3.27 7.99 21.27
C VAL A 99 -4.59 8.59 21.75
N ASP A 100 -5.72 8.16 21.17
CA ASP A 100 -7.06 8.67 21.47
C ASP A 100 -8.01 7.50 21.83
N ARG A 101 -8.56 7.53 23.04
CA ARG A 101 -9.47 6.48 23.55
C ARG A 101 -10.88 6.61 23.02
N GLU A 102 -11.29 7.81 22.62
CA GLU A 102 -12.65 8.13 22.20
C GLU A 102 -12.91 7.72 20.74
N LEU A 103 -11.86 7.32 20.01
CA LEU A 103 -12.00 6.82 18.65
C LEU A 103 -12.89 5.57 18.59
N PRO A 104 -13.68 5.40 17.51
CA PRO A 104 -14.46 4.19 17.28
C PRO A 104 -13.58 2.94 17.22
N GLY A 105 -14.13 1.79 17.64
CA GLY A 105 -13.41 0.52 17.66
C GLY A 105 -12.94 0.01 16.29
N CYS A 106 -13.57 0.47 15.20
CA CYS A 106 -13.17 0.17 13.83
C CYS A 106 -13.32 1.45 12.97
N PRO A 107 -12.29 1.87 12.20
CA PRO A 107 -11.00 1.19 12.00
C PRO A 107 -10.02 1.34 13.18
N GLY A 108 -10.35 2.13 14.21
CA GLY A 108 -9.49 2.35 15.37
C GLY A 108 -8.37 3.37 15.16
N PHE A 109 -8.36 4.08 14.01
CA PHE A 109 -7.50 5.22 13.73
C PHE A 109 -8.23 6.27 12.88
N GLU A 110 -7.72 7.49 12.88
CA GLU A 110 -8.19 8.59 12.05
C GLU A 110 -7.01 9.46 11.58
N VAL A 111 -7.04 9.89 10.31
CA VAL A 111 -6.07 10.84 9.77
C VAL A 111 -6.70 12.24 9.79
N VAL A 112 -6.27 13.07 10.74
CA VAL A 112 -6.70 14.47 10.82
C VAL A 112 -5.91 15.28 9.80
N ARG A 113 -6.61 15.87 8.84
CA ARG A 113 -6.00 16.66 7.77
C ARG A 113 -6.11 18.14 8.02
N ALA A 114 -5.22 18.91 7.39
CA ALA A 114 -5.39 20.36 7.33
C ALA A 114 -6.73 20.70 6.66
N LEU A 115 -7.42 21.73 7.17
CA LEU A 115 -8.52 22.32 6.43
C LEU A 115 -7.96 22.78 5.07
N PRO A 116 -8.69 22.64 3.95
CA PRO A 116 -8.30 23.34 2.75
C PRO A 116 -8.20 24.82 3.10
N SER A 117 -7.00 25.39 2.97
CA SER A 117 -6.83 26.83 3.07
C SER A 117 -7.81 27.42 2.06
N ALA A 118 -8.73 28.27 2.52
CA ALA A 118 -9.77 28.83 1.66
C ALA A 118 -9.10 29.31 0.35
N PRO A 119 -9.70 29.06 -0.83
CA PRO A 119 -9.17 29.65 -2.05
C PRO A 119 -9.01 31.14 -1.75
N HIS A 120 -7.79 31.64 -1.98
CA HIS A 120 -7.53 33.08 -2.02
C HIS A 120 -8.70 33.66 -2.79
N ALA A 121 -9.61 34.35 -2.10
CA ALA A 121 -10.73 34.97 -2.78
C ALA A 121 -10.07 35.77 -3.91
N PRO A 122 -10.44 35.57 -5.19
CA PRO A 122 -9.94 36.44 -6.22
C PRO A 122 -10.21 37.84 -5.69
N ALA A 123 -9.15 38.66 -5.61
CA ALA A 123 -9.28 40.05 -5.27
C ALA A 123 -10.18 40.65 -6.34
N TRP A 124 -11.48 40.54 -6.15
CA TRP A 124 -12.45 41.27 -6.92
C TRP A 124 -12.05 42.72 -6.67
N PRO A 125 -11.62 43.48 -7.70
CA PRO A 125 -11.35 44.88 -7.50
C PRO A 125 -12.68 45.46 -7.03
N ALA A 126 -12.72 45.88 -5.75
CA ALA A 126 -13.85 46.61 -5.22
C ALA A 126 -14.18 47.67 -6.26
N ALA A 127 -15.35 47.52 -6.90
CA ALA A 127 -15.86 48.47 -7.85
C ALA A 127 -16.29 49.72 -7.05
N GLY A 128 -15.31 50.45 -6.53
CA GLY A 128 -15.42 51.85 -6.19
C GLY A 128 -15.17 52.62 -7.46
N GLY A 129 -16.25 53.00 -8.14
CA GLY A 129 -16.23 53.73 -9.40
C GLY A 129 -15.50 55.09 -9.33
N PRO A 130 -15.28 55.73 -10.49
CA PRO A 130 -14.51 56.95 -10.60
C PRO A 130 -15.23 58.12 -9.91
N SER A 131 -14.64 58.67 -8.84
CA SER A 131 -15.01 60.00 -8.36
C SER A 131 -14.37 61.02 -9.29
N HIS A 132 -15.24 61.59 -10.13
CA HIS A 132 -14.95 62.65 -11.09
C HIS A 132 -14.21 63.81 -10.40
N ALA A 133 -13.12 64.24 -11.04
CA ALA A 133 -12.53 65.54 -10.78
C ALA A 133 -13.58 66.64 -10.98
N ALA A 134 -13.65 67.57 -10.03
CA ALA A 134 -14.22 68.88 -10.22
C ALA A 134 -13.16 69.90 -9.80
N ALA A 135 -12.54 70.51 -10.81
CA ALA A 135 -11.78 71.72 -10.69
C ALA A 135 -12.72 72.89 -10.35
N ALA A 136 -12.32 73.74 -9.42
CA ALA A 136 -12.50 75.19 -9.45
C ALA A 136 -11.54 75.82 -8.44
#